data_AF-A0A8S3TJ74-F1
#
_entry.id   AF-A0A8S3TJ74-F1
#
_cell.length_a   1.000
_cell.length_b   1.000
_cell.length_c   1.000
_cell.angle_alpha   90.00
_cell.angle_beta   90.00
_cell.angle_gamma   90.00
#
_symmetry.space_group_name_H-M   'P 1'
#
loop_
_entity.id
_entity.type
_entity.pdbx_description
1 polymer ?
#
loop_
_entity_poly.entity_id
_entity_poly.type
_entity_poly.pdbx_seq_one_letter_code
_entity_poly.pdbx_strand_id
1 'polypeptide(L)'
;MGQIAIRIIVDTVEKSTNNHIPSENTNPPFMVIMTLFFAKEKVSSGKDNNNESDGVSAYTKLVLTLGLLRMDHNDAIHMGDGSRMLRIDQFLVLYYKYCHCTKYAFGTLETIAQTEVLLTERQAHRLIWNRTVNHKGDANTNHPNDLDVEHCNKVFKDSAHSYRGVFY
;
A
#
# COMPACT_ATOMS: atom_id res chain seq x y z
N MET A 1 14.11 31.22 15.64
CA MET A 1 12.98 31.35 14.68
C MET A 1 12.48 30.01 14.13
N GLY A 2 13.35 29.04 13.76
CA GLY A 2 12.93 27.76 13.14
C GLY A 2 12.16 26.77 14.04
N GLN A 3 12.47 26.66 15.34
CA GLN A 3 11.77 25.71 16.22
C GLN A 3 10.31 26.10 16.54
N ILE A 4 9.98 27.39 16.50
CA ILE A 4 8.61 27.88 16.73
C ILE A 4 7.73 27.58 15.52
N ALA A 5 8.27 27.72 14.29
CA ALA A 5 7.55 27.38 13.07
C ALA A 5 7.23 25.88 12.97
N ILE A 6 8.17 25.01 13.36
CA ILE A 6 7.96 23.55 13.37
C ILE A 6 6.86 23.16 14.38
N ARG A 7 6.86 23.78 15.56
CA ARG A 7 5.87 23.49 16.61
C ARG A 7 4.47 23.93 16.21
N ILE A 8 4.33 25.10 15.57
CA ILE A 8 3.05 25.57 15.03
C ILE A 8 2.54 24.65 13.92
N ILE A 9 3.41 24.14 13.05
CA ILE A 9 3.03 23.20 11.98
C ILE A 9 2.60 21.84 12.58
N VAL A 10 3.33 21.32 13.57
CA VAL A 10 2.99 20.07 14.26
C VAL A 10 1.65 20.18 15.00
N ASP A 11 1.40 21.28 15.70
CA ASP A 11 0.15 21.51 16.43
C ASP A 11 -1.04 21.70 15.47
N THR A 12 -0.80 22.24 14.27
CA THR A 12 -1.82 22.38 13.21
C THR A 12 -2.16 21.03 12.58
N VAL A 13 -1.17 20.14 12.43
CA VAL A 13 -1.36 18.78 11.91
C VAL A 13 -2.06 17.88 12.93
N GLU A 14 -1.75 18.00 14.22
CA GLU A 14 -2.37 17.20 15.29
C GLU A 14 -3.84 17.59 15.54
N LYS A 15 -4.21 18.86 15.30
CA LYS A 15 -5.61 19.31 15.26
C LYS A 15 -6.38 18.81 14.03
N SER A 16 -5.69 18.58 12.92
CA SER A 16 -6.28 18.02 11.69
C SER A 16 -6.62 16.53 11.85
N THR A 17 -5.77 15.77 12.55
CA THR A 17 -5.95 14.32 12.73
C THR A 17 -7.03 13.94 13.74
N ASN A 18 -7.37 14.82 14.69
CA ASN A 18 -8.40 14.54 15.70
C ASN A 18 -9.85 14.72 15.22
N ASN A 19 -10.06 15.36 14.06
CA ASN A 19 -11.41 15.64 13.54
C ASN A 19 -11.77 14.90 12.24
N HIS A 20 -10.92 14.01 11.76
CA HIS A 20 -11.26 13.23 10.57
C HIS A 20 -10.60 11.85 10.63
N ILE A 21 -11.31 10.88 11.20
CA ILE A 21 -11.08 9.46 10.87
C ILE A 21 -11.61 9.31 9.44
N PRO A 22 -10.76 9.14 8.41
CA PRO A 22 -11.27 8.97 7.06
C PRO A 22 -12.02 7.64 6.98
N SER A 23 -13.21 7.71 6.41
CA SER A 23 -14.17 6.63 6.27
C SER A 23 -13.57 5.34 5.67
N GLU A 24 -14.11 4.24 6.15
CA GLU A 24 -13.90 2.80 5.93
C GLU A 24 -13.81 2.28 4.47
N ASN A 25 -13.69 3.14 3.45
CA ASN A 25 -13.73 2.77 2.03
C ASN A 25 -12.79 3.63 1.17
N THR A 26 -11.52 3.74 1.54
CA THR A 26 -10.51 4.15 0.57
C THR A 26 -9.34 3.20 0.72
N ASN A 27 -8.86 2.62 -0.39
CA ASN A 27 -7.54 2.01 -0.46
C ASN A 27 -6.57 3.05 0.14
N PRO A 28 -6.07 2.90 1.38
CA PRO A 28 -5.33 3.99 1.95
C PRO A 28 -4.04 4.06 1.16
N PRO A 29 -3.74 5.22 0.54
CA PRO A 29 -2.48 5.39 -0.15
C PRO A 29 -1.37 5.04 0.84
N PHE A 30 -0.29 4.43 0.36
CA PHE A 30 0.91 4.10 1.14
C PHE A 30 1.36 5.22 2.11
N MET A 31 1.03 6.47 1.80
CA MET A 31 1.08 7.60 2.73
C MET A 31 0.49 7.30 4.12
N VAL A 32 -0.68 6.66 4.25
CA VAL A 32 -1.28 6.34 5.56
C VAL A 32 -0.46 5.30 6.31
N ILE A 33 0.12 4.31 5.62
CA ILE A 33 1.00 3.31 6.25
C ILE A 33 2.32 3.96 6.70
N MET A 34 2.88 4.84 5.87
CA MET A 34 4.00 5.70 6.24
C MET A 34 3.64 6.55 7.46
N THR A 35 2.52 7.26 7.46
CA THR A 35 2.05 8.12 8.56
C THR A 35 1.80 7.34 9.86
N LEU A 36 1.25 6.13 9.78
CA LEU A 36 1.06 5.25 10.95
C LEU A 36 2.41 4.73 11.48
N PHE A 37 3.36 4.44 10.59
CA PHE A 37 4.73 4.12 10.97
C PHE A 37 5.40 5.29 11.71
N PHE A 38 5.26 6.51 11.18
CA PHE A 38 5.73 7.74 11.79
C PHE A 38 5.12 8.04 13.17
N ALA A 39 3.84 7.75 13.36
CA ALA A 39 3.18 7.93 14.65
C ALA A 39 3.76 7.00 15.74
N LYS A 40 4.28 5.83 15.36
CA LYS A 40 4.80 4.82 16.30
C LYS A 40 6.27 5.03 16.67
N GLU A 41 7.11 5.51 15.75
CA GLU A 41 8.52 5.81 16.03
C GLU A 41 8.67 6.93 17.08
N LYS A 42 7.69 7.86 17.15
CA LYS A 42 7.59 8.86 18.23
C LYS A 42 7.23 8.28 19.61
N VAL A 43 6.51 7.15 19.67
CA VAL A 43 6.07 6.54 20.94
C VAL A 43 7.13 5.60 21.55
N SER A 44 8.04 5.07 20.74
CA SER A 44 9.10 4.17 21.21
C SER A 44 10.33 4.88 21.81
N SER A 45 10.42 6.20 21.74
CA SER A 45 11.48 6.99 22.38
C SER A 45 11.18 7.19 23.88
N GLY A 46 11.13 6.08 24.61
CA GLY A 46 11.27 6.07 26.07
C GLY A 46 12.76 6.02 26.41
N LYS A 47 13.25 7.06 27.07
CA LYS A 47 14.58 7.25 27.68
C LYS A 47 15.43 5.99 27.82
N ASP A 48 16.41 5.81 26.93
CA ASP A 48 17.63 5.06 27.24
C ASP A 48 18.85 5.91 26.86
N ASN A 49 19.65 6.21 27.86
CA ASN A 49 20.90 6.95 27.75
C ASN A 49 21.99 6.01 27.21
N ASN A 50 22.87 6.53 26.34
CA ASN A 50 24.06 5.91 25.74
C ASN A 50 23.87 5.12 24.45
N ASN A 51 23.57 5.85 23.37
CA ASN A 51 24.30 5.86 22.10
C ASN A 51 23.54 6.86 21.22
N GLU A 52 24.21 7.90 20.72
CA GLU A 52 23.62 8.83 19.73
C GLU A 52 23.38 8.09 18.41
N SER A 53 22.38 7.20 18.36
CA SER A 53 21.87 6.71 17.09
C SER A 53 21.15 7.90 16.46
N ASP A 54 21.76 8.48 15.44
CA ASP A 54 21.18 9.56 14.67
C ASP A 54 19.84 9.08 14.07
N GLY A 55 18.74 9.48 14.72
CA GLY A 55 17.39 9.10 14.31
C GLY A 55 17.11 9.52 12.87
N VAL A 56 17.78 10.58 12.38
CA VAL A 56 17.70 11.03 10.98
C VAL A 56 18.30 9.99 10.04
N SER A 57 19.44 9.37 10.39
CA SER A 57 20.08 8.33 9.59
C SER A 57 19.23 7.06 9.53
N ALA A 58 18.66 6.62 10.68
CA ALA A 58 17.77 5.45 10.73
C ALA A 58 16.50 5.68 9.90
N TYR A 59 15.88 6.85 10.06
CA TYR A 59 14.73 7.28 9.29
C TYR A 59 15.01 7.28 7.78
N THR A 60 16.12 7.88 7.37
CA THR A 60 16.49 8.01 5.96
C THR A 60 16.69 6.63 5.33
N LYS A 61 17.36 5.71 6.04
CA LYS A 61 17.53 4.32 5.58
C LYS A 61 16.19 3.61 5.39
N LEU A 62 15.25 3.80 6.31
CA LEU A 62 13.93 3.16 6.23
C LEU A 62 13.10 3.70 5.07
N VAL A 63 13.05 5.02 4.89
CA VAL A 63 12.34 5.65 3.77
C VAL A 63 12.93 5.23 2.44
N LEU A 64 14.26 5.21 2.32
CA LEU A 64 14.92 4.74 1.11
C LEU A 64 14.61 3.27 0.84
N THR A 65 14.69 2.41 1.86
CA THR A 65 14.41 0.97 1.69
C THR A 65 12.97 0.73 1.24
N LEU A 66 11.99 1.36 1.90
CA LEU A 66 10.58 1.20 1.54
C LEU A 66 10.22 1.89 0.21
N GLY A 67 10.85 3.02 -0.09
CA GLY A 67 10.69 3.73 -1.36
C GLY A 67 11.23 2.93 -2.54
N LEU A 68 12.42 2.34 -2.40
CA LEU A 68 13.01 1.45 -3.41
C LEU A 68 12.17 0.18 -3.60
N LEU A 69 11.71 -0.43 -2.50
CA LEU A 69 10.84 -1.60 -2.56
C LEU A 69 9.52 -1.28 -3.29
N ARG A 70 8.95 -0.09 -3.06
CA ARG A 70 7.74 0.35 -3.76
C ARG A 70 8.00 0.63 -5.24
N MET A 71 9.14 1.21 -5.58
CA MET A 71 9.54 1.44 -6.96
C MET A 71 9.70 0.11 -7.70
N ASP A 72 10.33 -0.87 -7.07
CA ASP A 72 10.48 -2.24 -7.58
C ASP A 72 9.12 -2.92 -7.80
N HIS A 73 8.18 -2.73 -6.86
CA HIS A 73 6.83 -3.27 -6.98
C HIS A 73 6.04 -2.63 -8.12
N ASN A 74 6.11 -1.31 -8.25
CA ASN A 74 5.45 -0.60 -9.34
C ASN A 74 6.04 -1.04 -10.69
N ASP A 75 7.35 -1.18 -10.80
CA ASP A 75 8.02 -1.68 -12.00
C ASP A 75 7.57 -3.11 -12.32
N ALA A 76 7.50 -4.00 -11.33
CA ALA A 76 6.97 -5.36 -11.51
C ALA A 76 5.52 -5.38 -12.04
N ILE A 77 4.67 -4.45 -11.60
CA ILE A 77 3.31 -4.29 -12.12
C ILE A 77 3.32 -3.91 -13.60
N HIS A 78 4.11 -2.92 -14.01
CA HIS A 78 4.17 -2.48 -15.41
C HIS A 78 4.71 -3.57 -16.34
N MET A 79 5.70 -4.34 -15.86
CA MET A 79 6.26 -5.49 -16.58
C MET A 79 5.31 -6.70 -16.56
N GLY A 80 4.29 -6.71 -15.70
CA GLY A 80 3.39 -7.84 -15.50
C GLY A 80 4.01 -9.05 -14.83
N ASP A 81 5.18 -8.93 -14.17
CA ASP A 81 5.89 -10.05 -13.56
C ASP A 81 5.30 -10.40 -12.19
N GLY A 82 4.30 -11.28 -12.18
CA GLY A 82 3.64 -11.73 -10.96
C GLY A 82 4.58 -12.46 -9.99
N SER A 83 5.64 -13.12 -10.48
CA SER A 83 6.61 -13.82 -9.64
C SER A 83 7.41 -12.84 -8.78
N ARG A 84 7.81 -11.70 -9.36
CA ARG A 84 8.51 -10.62 -8.66
C ARG A 84 7.61 -9.96 -7.64
N MET A 85 6.34 -9.74 -7.99
CA MET A 85 5.36 -9.19 -7.05
C MET A 85 5.23 -10.06 -5.79
N LEU A 86 5.16 -11.39 -5.93
CA LEU A 86 5.10 -12.29 -4.76
C LEU A 86 6.33 -12.23 -3.87
N ARG A 87 7.54 -12.16 -4.46
CA ARG A 87 8.77 -11.99 -3.68
C ARG A 87 8.76 -10.70 -2.88
N ILE A 88 8.28 -9.61 -3.47
CA ILE A 88 8.12 -8.33 -2.78
C ILE A 88 7.08 -8.42 -1.67
N ASP A 89 5.97 -9.12 -1.90
CA ASP A 89 4.93 -9.34 -0.90
C ASP A 89 5.46 -10.06 0.35
N GLN A 90 6.38 -11.02 0.19
CA GLN A 90 7.06 -11.69 1.31
C GLN A 90 7.84 -10.70 2.19
N PHE A 91 8.54 -9.73 1.59
CA PHE A 91 9.22 -8.68 2.35
C PHE A 91 8.22 -7.72 3.00
N LEU A 92 7.16 -7.35 2.29
CA LEU A 92 6.12 -6.44 2.79
C LEU A 92 5.38 -7.00 4.02
N VAL A 93 5.14 -8.32 4.10
CA VAL A 93 4.56 -8.97 5.28
C VAL A 93 5.35 -8.64 6.54
N LEU A 94 6.69 -8.70 6.48
CA LEU A 94 7.56 -8.40 7.63
C LEU A 94 7.38 -6.95 8.08
N TYR A 95 7.32 -6.02 7.13
CA TYR A 95 7.05 -4.62 7.41
C TYR A 95 5.66 -4.40 8.00
N TYR A 96 4.61 -5.01 7.43
CA TYR A 96 3.26 -4.88 7.97
C TYR A 96 3.14 -5.43 9.38
N LYS A 97 3.85 -6.52 9.69
CA LYS A 97 3.93 -7.05 11.05
C LYS A 97 4.62 -6.08 12.00
N TYR A 98 5.73 -5.48 11.59
CA TYR A 98 6.46 -4.48 12.38
C TYR A 98 5.64 -3.21 12.62
N CYS A 99 4.91 -2.75 11.61
CA CYS A 99 4.01 -1.59 11.70
C CYS A 99 2.68 -1.86 12.44
N HIS A 100 2.42 -3.11 12.86
CA HIS A 100 1.11 -3.57 13.38
C HIS A 100 -0.07 -3.35 12.43
N CYS A 101 0.18 -3.34 11.13
CA CYS A 101 -0.82 -3.28 10.08
C CYS A 101 -1.42 -4.68 9.84
N THR A 102 -2.14 -5.22 10.85
CA THR A 102 -2.61 -6.61 10.88
C THR A 102 -3.46 -7.00 9.67
N LYS A 103 -4.35 -6.12 9.21
CA LYS A 103 -5.18 -6.35 8.00
C LYS A 103 -4.33 -6.60 6.76
N TYR A 104 -3.29 -5.80 6.55
CA TYR A 104 -2.40 -5.90 5.40
C TYR A 104 -1.45 -7.09 5.52
N ALA A 105 -0.92 -7.35 6.71
CA ALA A 105 -0.10 -8.53 6.99
C ALA A 105 -0.89 -9.83 6.75
N PHE A 106 -2.14 -9.88 7.20
CA PHE A 106 -2.99 -11.05 7.02
C PHE A 106 -3.32 -11.28 5.54
N GLY A 107 -3.77 -10.25 4.81
CA GLY A 107 -4.12 -10.41 3.39
C GLY A 107 -2.93 -10.78 2.51
N THR A 108 -1.74 -10.25 2.81
CA THR A 108 -0.51 -10.63 2.09
C THR A 108 -0.05 -12.05 2.43
N LEU A 109 -0.13 -12.44 3.70
CA LEU A 109 0.13 -13.83 4.12
C LEU A 109 -0.85 -14.82 3.48
N GLU A 110 -2.14 -14.47 3.42
CA GLU A 110 -3.16 -15.27 2.78
C GLU A 110 -2.83 -15.47 1.30
N THR A 111 -2.44 -14.40 0.60
CA THR A 111 -2.04 -14.50 -0.81
C THR A 111 -0.85 -15.45 -0.99
N ILE A 112 0.18 -15.34 -0.15
CA ILE A 112 1.36 -16.21 -0.20
C ILE A 112 0.98 -17.67 0.11
N ALA A 113 0.12 -17.88 1.10
CA ALA A 113 -0.37 -19.21 1.44
C ALA A 113 -1.18 -19.82 0.29
N GLN A 114 -2.01 -19.01 -0.38
CA GLN A 114 -2.77 -19.43 -1.55
C GLN A 114 -1.87 -19.84 -2.71
N THR A 115 -0.77 -19.14 -2.96
CA THR A 115 0.12 -19.46 -4.08
C THR A 115 1.02 -20.65 -3.82
N GLU A 116 1.51 -20.82 -2.59
CA GLU A 116 2.53 -21.84 -2.27
C GLU A 116 1.94 -23.15 -1.70
N VAL A 117 0.82 -23.09 -0.97
CA VAL A 117 0.35 -24.23 -0.16
C VAL A 117 -1.10 -24.61 -0.42
N LEU A 118 -2.03 -23.64 -0.53
CA LEU A 118 -3.46 -23.94 -0.47
C LEU A 118 -4.08 -24.27 -1.84
N LEU A 119 -3.59 -23.66 -2.92
CA LEU A 119 -4.15 -23.86 -4.26
C LEU A 119 -3.36 -24.90 -5.05
N THR A 120 -4.04 -25.53 -6.02
CA THR A 120 -3.37 -26.33 -7.04
C THR A 120 -2.44 -25.44 -7.88
N GLU A 121 -1.35 -26.00 -8.42
CA GLU A 121 -0.38 -25.26 -9.24
C GLU A 121 -1.04 -24.45 -10.37
N ARG A 122 -2.06 -25.03 -11.02
CA ARG A 122 -2.84 -24.35 -12.05
C ARG A 122 -3.60 -23.13 -11.52
N GLN A 123 -4.19 -23.24 -10.35
CA GLN A 123 -4.93 -22.13 -9.72
C GLN A 123 -3.97 -21.06 -9.18
N ALA A 124 -2.86 -21.47 -8.57
CA ALA A 124 -1.81 -20.56 -8.12
C ALA A 124 -1.24 -19.75 -9.30
N HIS A 125 -0.93 -20.41 -10.42
CA HIS A 125 -0.48 -19.75 -11.64
C HIS A 125 -1.50 -18.69 -12.10
N ARG A 126 -2.79 -19.04 -12.15
CA ARG A 126 -3.85 -18.09 -12.51
C ARG A 126 -3.93 -16.92 -11.53
N LEU A 127 -3.85 -17.18 -10.23
CA LEU A 127 -3.89 -16.13 -9.20
C LEU A 127 -2.75 -15.13 -9.39
N ILE A 128 -1.53 -15.62 -9.64
CA ILE A 128 -0.33 -14.80 -9.82
C ILE A 128 -0.43 -13.91 -11.06
N TRP A 129 -0.81 -14.49 -12.21
CA TRP A 129 -0.83 -13.76 -13.48
C TRP A 129 -2.11 -12.95 -13.72
N ASN A 130 -3.18 -13.18 -12.94
CA ASN A 130 -4.42 -12.40 -13.00
C ASN A 130 -4.38 -11.12 -12.14
N ARG A 131 -3.19 -10.72 -11.63
CA ARG A 131 -3.04 -9.51 -10.81
C ARG A 131 -2.82 -8.24 -11.63
N THR A 132 -2.40 -8.38 -12.88
CA THR A 132 -2.19 -7.26 -13.81
C THR A 132 -2.96 -7.48 -15.09
N VAL A 133 -3.46 -6.40 -15.69
CA VAL A 133 -4.18 -6.41 -16.97
C VAL A 133 -3.45 -5.48 -17.93
N ASN A 134 -3.46 -5.83 -19.21
CA ASN A 134 -2.92 -4.99 -20.28
C ASN A 134 -3.92 -4.91 -21.43
N HIS A 135 -4.60 -3.77 -21.55
CA HIS A 135 -5.55 -3.51 -22.64
C HIS A 135 -4.90 -3.06 -23.93
N LYS A 136 -3.65 -2.55 -23.88
CA LYS A 136 -2.95 -1.99 -25.03
C LYS A 136 -2.16 -3.05 -25.81
N GLY A 137 -1.72 -4.10 -25.13
CA GLY A 137 -0.87 -5.16 -25.69
C GLY A 137 0.61 -4.78 -25.82
N ASP A 138 0.99 -3.56 -25.41
CA ASP A 138 2.36 -3.07 -25.47
C ASP A 138 3.15 -3.47 -24.22
N ALA A 139 4.47 -3.60 -24.35
CA ALA A 139 5.34 -3.77 -23.19
C ALA A 139 5.23 -2.59 -22.22
N ASN A 140 5.30 -2.86 -20.92
CA ASN A 140 5.31 -1.85 -19.84
C ASN A 140 4.02 -1.03 -19.72
N THR A 141 2.91 -1.52 -20.29
CA THR A 141 1.61 -0.86 -20.23
C THR A 141 0.61 -1.58 -19.32
N ASN A 142 1.09 -2.55 -18.55
CA ASN A 142 0.26 -3.28 -17.60
C ASN A 142 -0.13 -2.39 -16.41
N HIS A 143 -1.36 -2.57 -15.93
CA HIS A 143 -1.88 -1.91 -14.74
C HIS A 143 -2.46 -2.95 -13.77
N PRO A 144 -2.61 -2.63 -12.48
CA PRO A 144 -3.20 -3.57 -11.54
C PRO A 144 -4.65 -3.87 -11.93
N ASN A 145 -5.04 -5.14 -11.80
CA ASN A 145 -6.38 -5.61 -12.14
C ASN A 145 -7.46 -4.96 -11.25
N ASP A 146 -7.14 -4.72 -9.97
CA ASP A 146 -8.05 -4.03 -9.03
C ASP A 146 -8.51 -2.66 -9.55
N LEU A 147 -7.59 -1.90 -10.16
CA LEU A 147 -7.88 -0.59 -10.75
C LEU A 147 -8.74 -0.69 -12.01
N ASP A 148 -8.59 -1.78 -12.77
CA ASP A 148 -9.44 -2.05 -13.92
C ASP A 148 -10.88 -2.38 -13.51
N VAL A 149 -11.01 -3.21 -12.47
CA VAL A 149 -12.30 -3.52 -11.86
C VAL A 149 -12.96 -2.26 -11.28
N GLU A 150 -12.19 -1.36 -10.67
CA GLU A 150 -12.69 -0.06 -10.21
C GLU A 150 -13.26 0.79 -11.35
N HIS A 151 -12.54 0.89 -12.47
CA HIS A 151 -13.02 1.59 -13.66
C HIS A 151 -14.30 0.94 -14.22
N CYS A 152 -14.34 -0.38 -14.33
CA CYS A 152 -15.52 -1.10 -14.78
C CYS A 152 -16.73 -0.84 -13.87
N ASN A 153 -16.51 -0.90 -12.54
CA ASN A 153 -17.54 -0.63 -11.55
C ASN A 153 -18.07 0.81 -11.62
N LYS A 154 -17.19 1.78 -11.89
CA LYS A 154 -17.57 3.17 -12.06
C LYS A 154 -18.45 3.37 -13.29
N VAL A 155 -18.04 2.83 -14.44
CA VAL A 155 -18.82 2.88 -15.69
C VAL A 155 -20.20 2.24 -15.52
N PHE A 156 -20.25 1.10 -14.83
CA PHE A 156 -21.51 0.43 -14.53
C PHE A 156 -22.44 1.30 -13.68
N LYS A 157 -21.92 1.88 -12.59
CA LYS A 157 -22.70 2.77 -11.71
C LYS A 157 -23.21 4.00 -12.45
N ASP A 158 -22.37 4.63 -13.26
CA ASP A 158 -22.76 5.80 -14.07
C ASP A 158 -23.88 5.44 -15.05
N SER A 159 -23.77 4.27 -15.70
CA SER A 159 -24.81 3.75 -16.60
C SER A 159 -26.11 3.46 -15.86
N ALA A 160 -26.05 2.87 -14.67
CA ALA A 160 -27.21 2.58 -13.84
C ALA A 160 -27.90 3.86 -13.34
N HIS A 161 -27.15 4.92 -13.01
CA HIS A 161 -27.71 6.21 -12.60
C HIS A 161 -28.31 7.01 -13.76
N SER A 162 -27.73 6.89 -14.96
CA SER A 162 -28.25 7.52 -16.18
C SER A 162 -29.47 6.78 -16.76
N TYR A 163 -29.75 5.57 -16.27
CA TYR A 163 -30.81 4.72 -16.79
C TYR A 163 -32.20 5.34 -16.51
N ARG A 164 -32.91 5.72 -17.58
CA ARG A 164 -34.25 6.33 -17.53
C ARG A 164 -35.41 5.37 -17.80
N GLY A 165 -35.19 4.06 -17.77
CA GLY A 165 -36.28 3.08 -17.89
C GLY A 165 -36.80 2.81 -19.30
N VAL A 166 -36.08 3.22 -20.35
CA VAL A 166 -36.51 2.94 -21.74
C VAL A 166 -35.79 1.70 -22.26
N PHE A 167 -36.53 0.61 -22.37
CA PHE A 167 -36.15 -0.56 -23.16
C PHE A 167 -36.74 -0.40 -24.56
N TYR A 168 -35.91 -0.50 -25.60
CA TYR A 168 -36.37 -0.70 -26.98
C TYR A 168 -36.57 -2.18 -27.25
#